data_AF-A0AAV5CLU6-F1
#
_entry.id   AF-A0AAV5CLU6-F1
#
_cell.length_a   1.000
_cell.length_b   1.000
_cell.length_c   1.000
_cell.angle_alpha   90.00
_cell.angle_beta   90.00
_cell.angle_gamma   90.00
#
_symmetry.space_group_name_H-M   'P 1'
#
loop_
_entity.id
_entity.type
_entity.pdbx_description
1 polymer ?
#
loop_
_entity_poly.entity_id
_entity_poly.type
_entity_poly.pdbx_seq_one_letter_code
_entity_poly.pdbx_strand_id
1 'polypeptide(L)'
;MIRDETAGRAAGVTKALLELYEVITHEFLAPNLREQFDTWQLLLRARNEGRLFSKIIWPKDPEMKEQVKRLHLLLTVKDSAANIPKNLEARRRLQFFTNSLFMDMPAAKPVSEMIPFSVFTPYYSETVLYSMSELLVENEDGVSILFYLQKIYPDEWANFLERIGRGESSEDDFKDSPTDTLELRFWVSYRGQTLARTVRGMMYYRRALMLQSYLEKRYLGGIEDANSAAEYIDTQGYELSPDARAQADIKFTYVVSCQIYGQQKQMKKQEAADIALLLQRNEALRVAFIHEEDGASGKEYYSKLVKADVHGRDQVVGHESSDN
;
A
#
# COMPACT_ATOMS: atom_id res chain seq x y z
N MET A 1 -0.13 -11.38 -28.25
CA MET A 1 0.55 -11.04 -29.51
C MET A 1 1.82 -11.88 -29.65
N ILE A 2 1.68 -13.20 -29.77
CA ILE A 2 2.81 -14.12 -30.01
C ILE A 2 2.38 -14.90 -31.23
N ARG A 3 2.99 -14.58 -32.37
CA ARG A 3 2.66 -15.19 -33.66
C ARG A 3 3.69 -16.26 -33.95
N ASP A 4 3.26 -17.36 -34.58
CA ASP A 4 4.14 -18.51 -34.86
C ASP A 4 5.30 -18.16 -35.81
N GLU A 5 6.34 -18.98 -35.70
CA GLU A 5 7.61 -18.85 -36.41
C GLU A 5 7.42 -18.99 -37.93
N THR A 6 7.89 -17.99 -38.67
CA THR A 6 8.05 -18.07 -40.14
C THR A 6 9.41 -17.48 -40.53
N ALA A 7 10.04 -18.03 -41.57
CA ALA A 7 11.39 -17.62 -42.00
C ALA A 7 11.51 -16.11 -42.27
N GLY A 8 10.46 -15.47 -42.80
CA GLY A 8 10.42 -14.02 -43.02
C GLY A 8 10.35 -13.20 -41.73
N ARG A 9 9.74 -13.73 -40.65
CA ARG A 9 9.69 -13.05 -39.34
C ARG A 9 11.01 -13.17 -38.59
N ALA A 10 11.71 -14.29 -38.71
CA ALA A 10 13.03 -14.46 -38.12
C ALA A 10 14.02 -13.42 -38.65
N ALA A 11 14.07 -13.24 -39.98
CA ALA A 11 14.92 -12.21 -40.60
C ALA A 11 14.55 -10.79 -40.15
N GLY A 12 13.25 -10.49 -40.01
CA GLY A 12 12.77 -9.21 -39.51
C GLY A 12 13.16 -8.94 -38.05
N VAL A 13 13.08 -9.95 -37.18
CA VAL A 13 13.49 -9.82 -35.77
C VAL A 13 15.00 -9.71 -35.63
N THR A 14 15.79 -10.46 -36.40
CA THR A 14 17.25 -10.31 -36.43
C THR A 14 17.64 -8.87 -36.79
N LYS A 15 17.00 -8.30 -37.83
CA LYS A 15 17.22 -6.92 -38.23
C LYS A 15 16.86 -5.92 -37.12
N ALA A 16 15.68 -6.07 -36.50
CA ALA A 16 15.25 -5.18 -35.42
C ALA A 16 16.14 -5.25 -34.17
N LEU A 17 16.62 -6.45 -33.82
CA LEU A 17 17.56 -6.64 -32.71
C LEU A 17 18.94 -6.03 -33.00
N LEU A 18 19.42 -6.14 -34.26
CA LEU A 18 20.64 -5.47 -34.70
C LEU A 18 20.50 -3.95 -34.60
N GLU A 19 19.40 -3.38 -35.12
CA GLU A 19 19.12 -1.94 -35.03
C GLU A 19 19.06 -1.48 -33.57
N LEU A 20 18.37 -2.22 -32.69
CA LEU A 20 18.31 -1.92 -31.26
C LEU A 20 19.69 -1.98 -30.59
N TYR A 21 20.50 -3.00 -30.92
CA TYR A 21 21.86 -3.13 -30.42
C TYR A 21 22.73 -1.95 -30.85
N GLU A 22 22.62 -1.50 -32.11
CA GLU A 22 23.36 -0.35 -32.60
C GLU A 22 22.96 0.95 -31.89
N VAL A 23 21.66 1.18 -31.67
CA VAL A 23 21.19 2.35 -30.90
C VAL A 23 21.71 2.34 -29.47
N ILE A 24 21.56 1.22 -28.75
CA ILE A 24 21.99 1.11 -27.35
C ILE A 24 23.51 1.31 -27.23
N THR A 25 24.28 0.68 -28.11
CA THR A 25 25.74 0.73 -28.03
C THR A 25 26.33 2.08 -28.44
N HIS A 26 25.64 2.83 -29.31
CA HIS A 26 26.13 4.10 -29.83
C HIS A 26 25.62 5.32 -29.06
N GLU A 27 24.42 5.26 -28.46
CA GLU A 27 23.78 6.38 -27.76
C GLU A 27 23.81 6.28 -26.23
N PHE A 28 23.75 5.07 -25.65
CA PHE A 28 23.58 4.89 -24.20
C PHE A 28 24.85 4.48 -23.43
N LEU A 29 25.84 3.86 -24.09
CA LEU A 29 27.04 3.38 -23.41
C LEU A 29 28.13 4.46 -23.31
N ALA A 30 28.29 5.05 -22.12
CA ALA A 30 29.46 5.83 -21.71
C ALA A 30 30.52 4.93 -21.01
N PRO A 31 31.80 5.37 -20.86
CA PRO A 31 33.02 4.55 -21.00
C PRO A 31 33.42 3.62 -19.84
N ASN A 32 32.51 3.24 -18.93
CA ASN A 32 32.83 2.41 -17.77
C ASN A 32 32.61 0.90 -17.98
N LEU A 33 32.92 0.38 -19.18
CA LEU A 33 32.83 -1.05 -19.51
C LEU A 33 34.06 -1.88 -19.08
N ARG A 34 34.91 -1.34 -18.21
CA ARG A 34 36.21 -1.95 -17.85
C ARG A 34 36.06 -3.32 -17.18
N GLU A 35 34.93 -3.57 -16.51
CA GLU A 35 34.63 -4.83 -15.81
C GLU A 35 34.04 -5.93 -16.71
N GLN A 36 33.59 -5.60 -17.93
CA GLN A 36 32.98 -6.56 -18.88
C GLN A 36 33.68 -6.58 -20.25
N PHE A 37 34.97 -6.24 -20.27
CA PHE A 37 35.75 -6.05 -21.49
C PHE A 37 35.78 -7.29 -22.40
N ASP A 38 35.88 -8.49 -21.84
CA ASP A 38 35.94 -9.74 -22.62
C ASP A 38 34.62 -10.05 -23.33
N THR A 39 33.49 -9.88 -22.65
CA THR A 39 32.15 -10.02 -23.23
C THR A 39 31.92 -9.00 -24.34
N TRP A 40 32.37 -7.77 -24.13
CA TRP A 40 32.30 -6.70 -25.13
C TRP A 40 33.13 -7.01 -26.38
N GLN A 41 34.37 -7.49 -26.22
CA GLN A 41 35.22 -7.91 -27.33
C GLN A 41 34.62 -9.07 -28.12
N LEU A 42 33.99 -10.02 -27.44
CA LEU A 42 33.29 -11.15 -28.08
C LEU A 42 32.09 -10.67 -28.91
N LEU A 43 31.29 -9.74 -28.38
CA LEU A 43 30.16 -9.14 -29.10
C LEU A 43 30.63 -8.29 -30.29
N LEU A 44 31.70 -7.52 -30.15
CA LEU A 44 32.31 -6.76 -31.25
C LEU A 44 32.84 -7.64 -32.38
N ARG A 45 33.52 -8.75 -32.04
CA ARG A 45 33.96 -9.72 -33.06
C ARG A 45 32.77 -10.36 -33.76
N ALA A 46 31.76 -10.80 -33.01
CA ALA A 46 30.55 -11.37 -33.58
C ALA A 46 29.78 -10.38 -34.47
N ARG A 47 29.83 -9.08 -34.16
CA ARG A 47 29.29 -8.00 -35.01
C ARG A 47 30.08 -7.89 -36.32
N ASN A 48 31.41 -7.76 -36.23
CA ASN A 48 32.27 -7.59 -37.39
C ASN A 48 32.23 -8.80 -38.34
N GLU A 49 31.97 -9.99 -37.79
CA GLU A 49 31.81 -11.25 -38.53
C GLU A 49 30.36 -11.49 -39.02
N GLY A 50 29.42 -10.58 -38.74
CA GLY A 50 28.02 -10.69 -39.15
C GLY A 50 27.24 -11.85 -38.49
N ARG A 51 27.73 -12.38 -37.37
CA ARG A 51 27.13 -13.54 -36.67
C ARG A 51 26.20 -13.15 -35.54
N LEU A 52 26.07 -11.86 -35.25
CA LEU A 52 25.27 -11.36 -34.13
C LEU A 52 23.78 -11.64 -34.37
N PHE A 53 23.12 -12.23 -33.38
CA PHE A 53 21.73 -12.71 -33.46
C PHE A 53 21.44 -13.70 -34.62
N SER A 54 22.46 -14.41 -35.13
CA SER A 54 22.31 -15.42 -36.19
C SER A 54 21.43 -16.61 -35.80
N LYS A 55 21.32 -16.89 -34.49
CA LYS A 55 20.45 -17.91 -33.92
C LYS A 55 19.57 -17.29 -32.84
N ILE A 56 18.31 -17.01 -33.18
CA ILE A 56 17.33 -16.49 -32.23
C ILE A 56 16.60 -17.66 -31.56
N ILE A 57 16.60 -17.66 -30.23
CA ILE A 57 15.75 -18.57 -29.45
C ILE A 57 14.45 -17.84 -29.20
N TRP A 58 13.37 -18.31 -29.82
CA TRP A 58 12.05 -17.76 -29.57
C TRP A 58 11.56 -18.12 -28.16
N PRO A 59 10.96 -17.17 -27.44
CA PRO A 59 10.41 -17.43 -26.12
C PRO A 59 9.25 -18.41 -26.24
N LYS A 60 9.50 -19.68 -25.89
CA LYS A 60 8.47 -20.73 -25.82
C LYS A 60 7.82 -20.76 -24.45
N ASP A 61 8.65 -20.53 -23.44
CA ASP A 61 8.30 -20.48 -22.03
C ASP A 61 7.44 -19.24 -21.70
N PRO A 62 6.37 -19.38 -20.90
CA PRO A 62 5.53 -18.26 -20.46
C PRO A 62 6.30 -17.11 -19.80
N GLU A 63 7.36 -17.39 -19.03
CA GLU A 63 8.13 -16.35 -18.35
C GLU A 63 8.86 -15.46 -19.35
N MET A 64 9.58 -16.07 -20.30
CA MET A 64 10.30 -15.34 -21.34
C MET A 64 9.35 -14.56 -22.25
N LYS A 65 8.15 -15.08 -22.50
CA LYS A 65 7.09 -14.38 -23.24
C LYS A 65 6.63 -13.12 -22.50
N GLU A 66 6.48 -13.17 -21.18
CA GLU A 66 6.13 -12.01 -20.36
C GLU A 66 7.26 -10.97 -20.32
N GLN A 67 8.52 -11.40 -20.18
CA GLN A 67 9.67 -10.51 -20.24
C GLN A 67 9.71 -9.73 -21.56
N VAL A 68 9.44 -10.42 -22.68
CA VAL A 68 9.34 -9.78 -24.01
C VAL A 68 8.15 -8.83 -24.10
N LYS A 69 6.99 -9.17 -23.52
CA LYS A 69 5.85 -8.23 -23.44
C LYS A 69 6.18 -6.99 -22.63
N ARG A 70 6.88 -7.13 -21.50
CA ARG A 70 7.32 -6.01 -20.65
C ARG A 70 8.30 -5.12 -21.37
N LEU A 71 9.30 -5.69 -22.04
CA LEU A 71 10.24 -4.94 -22.87
C LEU A 71 9.51 -4.20 -23.99
N HIS A 72 8.58 -4.87 -24.67
CA HIS A 72 7.76 -4.23 -25.69
C HIS A 72 6.95 -3.07 -25.11
N LEU A 73 6.29 -3.26 -23.96
CA LEU A 73 5.57 -2.18 -23.28
C LEU A 73 6.51 -1.02 -22.95
N LEU A 74 7.66 -1.26 -22.33
CA LEU A 74 8.65 -0.21 -22.02
C LEU A 74 9.09 0.59 -23.26
N LEU A 75 9.26 -0.07 -24.40
CA LEU A 75 9.69 0.57 -25.65
C LEU A 75 8.56 1.21 -26.46
N THR A 76 7.31 0.84 -26.21
CA THR A 76 6.15 1.28 -27.02
C THR A 76 5.14 2.11 -26.27
N VAL A 77 5.26 2.22 -24.95
CA VAL A 77 4.52 3.20 -24.16
C VAL A 77 4.88 4.57 -24.70
N LYS A 78 3.98 5.09 -25.54
CA LYS A 78 3.96 6.49 -25.89
C LYS A 78 3.37 7.20 -24.69
N ASP A 79 4.21 7.88 -23.93
CA ASP A 79 3.77 8.74 -22.84
C ASP A 79 2.87 9.85 -23.41
N SER A 80 1.58 9.56 -23.51
CA SER A 80 0.59 10.59 -23.69
C SER A 80 0.53 11.38 -22.39
N ALA A 81 0.73 12.70 -22.46
CA ALA A 81 0.59 13.62 -21.34
C ALA A 81 -0.78 13.54 -20.62
N ALA A 82 -1.74 12.80 -21.18
CA ALA A 82 -3.04 12.49 -20.59
C ALA A 82 -3.00 11.51 -19.40
N ASN A 83 -1.92 10.73 -19.21
CA ASN A 83 -1.83 9.71 -18.15
C ASN A 83 -1.28 10.26 -16.81
N ILE A 84 -1.07 11.57 -16.70
CA ILE A 84 -0.56 12.18 -15.46
C ILE A 84 -1.71 12.27 -14.45
N PRO A 85 -1.55 11.75 -13.21
CA PRO A 85 -2.59 11.82 -12.18
C PRO A 85 -3.08 13.26 -11.99
N LYS A 86 -4.40 13.50 -11.91
CA LYS A 86 -4.92 14.88 -11.77
C LYS A 86 -4.53 15.52 -10.43
N ASN A 87 -4.49 14.71 -9.37
CA ASN A 87 -4.21 15.14 -8.01
C ASN A 87 -2.75 15.59 -7.84
N LEU A 88 -2.56 16.81 -7.33
CA LEU A 88 -1.24 17.43 -7.15
C LEU A 88 -0.39 16.69 -6.11
N GLU A 89 -1.00 16.20 -5.04
CA GLU A 89 -0.30 15.44 -3.99
C GLU A 89 0.18 14.08 -4.51
N ALA A 90 -0.63 13.41 -5.33
CA ALA A 90 -0.24 12.18 -6.00
C ALA A 90 0.96 12.41 -6.94
N ARG A 91 0.93 13.49 -7.74
CA ARG A 91 2.09 13.90 -8.57
C ARG A 91 3.33 14.14 -7.72
N ARG A 92 3.20 14.90 -6.63
CA ARG A 92 4.32 15.19 -5.73
C ARG A 92 4.93 13.93 -5.15
N ARG A 93 4.11 12.99 -4.67
CA ARG A 93 4.57 11.72 -4.09
C ARG A 93 5.25 10.82 -5.12
N LEU A 94 4.66 10.69 -6.31
CA LEU A 94 5.26 9.91 -7.39
C LEU A 94 6.57 10.54 -7.86
N GLN A 95 6.62 11.86 -8.00
CA GLN A 95 7.85 12.57 -8.33
C GLN A 95 8.94 12.33 -7.29
N PHE A 96 8.61 12.42 -6.00
CA PHE A 96 9.56 12.13 -4.92
C PHE A 96 10.05 10.68 -4.97
N PHE A 97 9.14 9.72 -5.17
CA PHE A 97 9.49 8.31 -5.32
C PHE A 97 10.40 8.08 -6.52
N THR A 98 10.04 8.58 -7.70
CA THR A 98 10.87 8.45 -8.91
C THR A 98 12.24 9.08 -8.72
N ASN A 99 12.33 10.25 -8.07
CA ASN A 99 13.61 10.87 -7.76
C ASN A 99 14.47 10.02 -6.81
N SER A 100 13.85 9.31 -5.85
CA SER A 100 14.58 8.40 -4.96
C SER A 100 15.17 7.19 -5.67
N LEU A 101 14.60 6.77 -6.82
CA LEU A 101 15.16 5.67 -7.62
C LEU A 101 16.52 6.03 -8.27
N PHE A 102 16.82 7.33 -8.42
CA PHE A 102 18.10 7.82 -8.93
C PHE A 102 19.14 8.07 -7.82
N MET A 103 18.77 7.81 -6.57
CA MET A 103 19.69 7.90 -5.44
C MET A 103 20.38 6.55 -5.24
N ASP A 104 21.63 6.58 -4.78
CA ASP A 104 22.31 5.37 -4.34
C ASP A 104 21.63 4.85 -3.06
N MET A 105 20.89 3.74 -3.18
CA MET A 105 20.15 3.13 -2.07
C MET A 105 20.87 1.86 -1.61
N PRO A 106 21.16 1.70 -0.31
CA PRO A 106 21.76 0.48 0.19
C PRO A 106 20.83 -0.71 -0.03
N ALA A 107 21.40 -1.89 -0.26
CA ALA A 107 20.62 -3.12 -0.38
C ALA A 107 19.83 -3.36 0.93
N ALA A 108 18.51 -3.39 0.82
CA ALA A 108 17.65 -3.67 1.95
C ALA A 108 17.73 -5.16 2.31
N LYS A 109 17.82 -5.45 3.61
CA LYS A 109 17.67 -6.81 4.12
C LYS A 109 16.20 -7.25 4.03
N PRO A 110 15.92 -8.56 3.91
CA PRO A 110 14.56 -9.06 3.92
C PRO A 110 13.79 -8.65 5.18
N VAL A 111 12.46 -8.55 5.08
CA VAL A 111 11.56 -8.24 6.20
C VAL A 111 11.76 -9.23 7.36
N SER A 112 12.06 -10.50 7.07
CA SER A 112 12.33 -11.52 8.09
C SER A 112 13.52 -11.17 8.99
N GLU A 113 14.52 -10.44 8.48
CA GLU A 113 15.71 -10.00 9.21
C GLU A 113 15.55 -8.62 9.85
N MET A 114 14.45 -7.92 9.58
CA MET A 114 14.18 -6.61 10.14
C MET A 114 13.97 -6.69 11.66
N ILE A 115 14.47 -5.70 12.40
CA ILE A 115 14.20 -5.57 13.84
C ILE A 115 12.72 -5.17 14.02
N PRO A 116 11.94 -5.88 14.85
CA PRO A 116 10.56 -5.51 15.11
C PRO A 116 10.48 -4.17 15.84
N PHE A 117 9.43 -3.41 15.58
CA PHE A 117 9.22 -2.12 16.21
C PHE A 117 7.75 -1.90 16.55
N SER A 118 7.52 -1.04 17.53
CA SER A 118 6.19 -0.63 17.93
C SER A 118 6.03 0.87 17.80
N VAL A 119 4.88 1.30 17.34
CA VAL A 119 4.48 2.71 17.37
C VAL A 119 3.54 2.92 18.53
N PHE A 120 3.77 3.99 19.29
CA PHE A 120 2.93 4.38 20.41
C PHE A 120 2.33 5.75 20.15
N THR A 121 1.01 5.88 20.31
CA THR A 121 0.30 7.16 20.17
C THR A 121 -0.52 7.45 21.42
N PRO A 122 -0.19 8.52 22.18
CA PRO A 122 -1.03 8.96 23.27
C PRO A 122 -2.33 9.54 22.71
N TYR A 123 -3.44 9.18 23.33
CA TYR A 123 -4.78 9.67 23.02
C TYR A 123 -5.52 9.91 24.35
N TYR A 124 -6.26 11.00 24.43
CA TYR A 124 -7.08 11.28 25.60
C TYR A 124 -8.55 11.38 25.23
N SER A 125 -8.95 12.47 24.58
CA SER A 125 -10.36 12.76 24.28
C SER A 125 -10.54 13.46 22.94
N GLU A 126 -9.55 13.36 22.05
CA GLU A 126 -9.62 13.92 20.72
C GLU A 126 -10.73 13.23 19.91
N THR A 127 -11.22 13.90 18.86
CA THR A 127 -12.21 13.32 17.95
C THR A 127 -11.66 12.04 17.32
N VAL A 128 -12.36 10.92 17.50
CA VAL A 128 -11.96 9.63 16.92
C VAL A 128 -12.35 9.56 15.45
N LEU A 129 -13.63 9.79 15.18
CA LEU A 129 -14.25 9.81 13.88
C LEU A 129 -15.35 10.86 13.92
N TYR A 130 -15.46 11.72 12.91
CA TYR A 130 -16.54 12.69 12.86
C TYR A 130 -17.91 11.98 12.79
N SER A 131 -18.87 12.47 13.55
CA SER A 131 -20.27 12.03 13.47
C SER A 131 -20.95 12.67 12.27
N MET A 132 -22.01 12.04 11.72
CA MET A 132 -22.78 12.66 10.63
C MET A 132 -23.37 14.02 11.02
N SER A 133 -23.77 14.18 12.27
CA SER A 133 -24.28 15.45 12.79
C SER A 133 -23.22 16.55 12.69
N GLU A 134 -21.98 16.27 13.11
CA GLU A 134 -20.87 17.23 13.01
C GLU A 134 -20.54 17.62 11.57
N LEU A 135 -20.76 16.72 10.60
CA LEU A 135 -20.46 16.99 9.19
C LEU A 135 -21.42 17.97 8.54
N LEU A 136 -22.68 18.00 9.01
CA LEU A 136 -23.77 18.77 8.42
C LEU A 136 -24.08 20.06 9.21
N VAL A 137 -23.60 20.18 10.44
CA VAL A 137 -23.73 21.42 11.21
C VAL A 137 -22.99 22.54 10.49
N GLU A 138 -23.73 23.58 10.16
CA GLU A 138 -23.20 24.80 9.57
C GLU A 138 -22.52 25.65 10.66
N ASN A 139 -21.37 26.22 10.32
CA ASN A 139 -20.69 27.21 11.14
C ASN A 139 -21.40 28.59 11.05
N GLU A 140 -20.82 29.61 11.69
CA GLU A 140 -21.35 30.99 11.66
C GLU A 140 -21.49 31.58 10.24
N ASP A 141 -20.75 31.03 9.26
CA ASP A 141 -20.78 31.44 7.86
C ASP A 141 -21.75 30.60 6.99
N GLY A 142 -22.53 29.69 7.59
CA GLY A 142 -23.43 28.80 6.84
C GLY A 142 -22.71 27.66 6.10
N VAL A 143 -21.47 27.35 6.47
CA VAL A 143 -20.63 26.36 5.80
C VAL A 143 -20.47 25.12 6.68
N SER A 144 -20.85 23.96 6.14
CA SER A 144 -20.64 22.66 6.79
C SER A 144 -19.25 22.09 6.49
N ILE A 145 -18.73 21.21 7.36
CA ILE A 145 -17.43 20.55 7.14
C ILE A 145 -17.44 19.75 5.83
N LEU A 146 -18.54 19.05 5.55
CA LEU A 146 -18.69 18.26 4.34
C LEU A 146 -18.62 19.14 3.08
N PHE A 147 -19.41 20.22 3.06
CA PHE A 147 -19.43 21.16 1.94
C PHE A 147 -18.04 21.77 1.72
N TYR A 148 -17.37 22.20 2.80
CA TYR A 148 -16.03 22.76 2.72
C TYR A 148 -15.04 21.77 2.08
N LEU A 149 -15.01 20.51 2.54
CA LEU A 149 -14.09 19.49 2.05
C LEU A 149 -14.34 19.12 0.58
N GLN A 150 -15.60 19.06 0.15
CA GLN A 150 -15.94 18.84 -1.26
C GLN A 150 -15.43 19.98 -2.16
N LYS A 151 -15.49 21.23 -1.67
CA LYS A 151 -15.03 22.39 -2.44
C LYS A 151 -13.52 22.47 -2.56
N ILE A 152 -12.77 22.10 -1.51
CA ILE A 152 -11.30 22.18 -1.55
C ILE A 152 -10.65 20.94 -2.21
N TYR A 153 -11.33 19.78 -2.20
CA TYR A 153 -10.83 18.52 -2.78
C TYR A 153 -11.82 17.90 -3.78
N PRO A 154 -12.19 18.59 -4.87
CA PRO A 154 -13.20 18.11 -5.81
C PRO A 154 -12.77 16.83 -6.56
N ASP A 155 -11.47 16.69 -6.85
CA ASP A 155 -10.90 15.51 -7.48
C ASP A 155 -10.91 14.30 -6.54
N GLU A 156 -10.56 14.49 -5.26
CA GLU A 156 -10.59 13.41 -4.28
C GLU A 156 -12.01 12.99 -3.88
N TRP A 157 -12.97 13.92 -3.97
CA TRP A 157 -14.40 13.62 -3.82
C TRP A 157 -14.89 12.74 -4.96
N ALA A 158 -14.59 13.10 -6.22
CA ALA A 158 -14.95 12.27 -7.38
C ALA A 158 -14.37 10.85 -7.28
N ASN A 159 -13.08 10.73 -6.93
CA ASN A 159 -12.43 9.43 -6.72
C ASN A 159 -13.09 8.62 -5.57
N PHE A 160 -13.59 9.31 -4.54
CA PHE A 160 -14.30 8.67 -3.44
C PHE A 160 -15.64 8.11 -3.88
N LEU A 161 -16.43 8.90 -4.62
CA LEU A 161 -17.72 8.48 -5.17
C LEU A 161 -17.56 7.29 -6.13
N GLU A 162 -16.54 7.33 -6.99
CA GLU A 162 -16.18 6.22 -7.87
C GLU A 162 -15.90 4.94 -7.07
N ARG A 163 -15.09 5.04 -6.00
CA ARG A 163 -14.69 3.89 -5.17
C ARG A 163 -15.86 3.21 -4.45
N ILE A 164 -16.88 3.96 -4.04
CA ILE A 164 -18.08 3.41 -3.39
C ILE A 164 -19.19 3.05 -4.41
N GLY A 165 -18.92 3.19 -5.72
CA GLY A 165 -19.87 2.83 -6.78
C GLY A 165 -21.04 3.82 -6.94
N ARG A 166 -20.89 5.06 -6.45
CA ARG A 166 -21.95 6.07 -6.42
C ARG A 166 -21.86 7.13 -7.54
N GLY A 167 -20.85 7.13 -8.41
CA GLY A 167 -20.82 8.02 -9.58
C GLY A 167 -21.06 9.50 -9.22
N GLU A 168 -22.02 10.19 -9.85
CA GLU A 168 -22.47 11.55 -9.49
C GLU A 168 -23.71 11.54 -8.56
N SER A 169 -23.71 10.75 -7.50
CA SER A 169 -24.83 10.71 -6.53
C SER A 169 -24.93 11.99 -5.71
N SER A 170 -26.14 12.31 -5.26
CA SER A 170 -26.43 13.44 -4.36
C SER A 170 -26.05 13.11 -2.90
N GLU A 171 -25.84 14.14 -2.08
CA GLU A 171 -25.54 14.00 -0.64
C GLU A 171 -26.62 13.24 0.14
N ASP A 172 -27.87 13.30 -0.31
CA ASP A 172 -28.98 12.61 0.33
C ASP A 172 -28.94 11.08 0.13
N ASP A 173 -28.30 10.60 -0.94
CA ASP A 173 -28.21 9.17 -1.27
C ASP A 173 -27.33 8.37 -0.29
N PHE A 174 -26.51 9.07 0.52
CA PHE A 174 -25.65 8.46 1.54
C PHE A 174 -26.42 8.03 2.79
N LYS A 175 -27.53 8.70 3.11
CA LYS A 175 -28.33 8.44 4.32
C LYS A 175 -29.05 7.10 4.26
N ASP A 176 -29.28 6.59 3.05
CA ASP A 176 -30.00 5.33 2.81
C ASP A 176 -29.13 4.09 3.01
N SER A 177 -27.80 4.23 3.07
CA SER A 177 -26.86 3.12 3.27
C SER A 177 -25.95 3.37 4.48
N PRO A 178 -26.03 2.53 5.54
CA PRO A 178 -25.16 2.68 6.71
C PRO A 178 -23.68 2.46 6.36
N THR A 179 -23.39 1.64 5.36
CA THR A 179 -22.03 1.41 4.86
C THR A 179 -21.46 2.65 4.18
N ASP A 180 -22.26 3.32 3.35
CA ASP A 180 -21.82 4.51 2.62
C ASP A 180 -21.67 5.70 3.56
N THR A 181 -22.60 5.83 4.51
CA THR A 181 -22.48 6.77 5.64
C THR A 181 -21.16 6.56 6.38
N LEU A 182 -20.78 5.31 6.66
CA LEU A 182 -19.54 5.04 7.37
C LEU A 182 -18.30 5.36 6.53
N GLU A 183 -18.28 4.98 5.25
CA GLU A 183 -17.18 5.33 4.34
C GLU A 183 -17.04 6.85 4.16
N LEU A 184 -18.14 7.60 4.17
CA LEU A 184 -18.14 9.07 4.17
C LEU A 184 -17.53 9.63 5.44
N ARG A 185 -17.95 9.15 6.63
CA ARG A 185 -17.37 9.55 7.92
C ARG A 185 -15.86 9.32 7.94
N PHE A 186 -15.39 8.18 7.42
CA PHE A 186 -13.96 7.91 7.26
C PHE A 186 -13.28 8.88 6.29
N TRP A 187 -13.86 9.11 5.12
CA TRP A 187 -13.29 10.02 4.12
C TRP A 187 -13.08 11.43 4.68
N VAL A 188 -14.07 11.97 5.41
CA VAL A 188 -13.93 13.27 6.07
C VAL A 188 -12.90 13.21 7.20
N SER A 189 -12.99 12.22 8.07
CA SER A 189 -12.10 12.09 9.24
C SER A 189 -10.63 11.97 8.86
N TYR A 190 -10.32 11.34 7.71
CA TYR A 190 -8.97 11.24 7.18
C TYR A 190 -8.37 12.58 6.71
N ARG A 191 -9.19 13.62 6.55
CA ARG A 191 -8.77 14.98 6.18
C ARG A 191 -8.77 15.94 7.37
N GLY A 192 -9.44 15.59 8.47
CA GLY A 192 -9.39 16.32 9.74
C GLY A 192 -8.20 15.93 10.63
N GLN A 193 -8.23 16.39 11.88
CA GLN A 193 -7.29 16.00 12.93
C GLN A 193 -7.98 14.98 13.85
N THR A 194 -8.04 13.73 13.39
CA THR A 194 -8.76 12.67 14.10
C THR A 194 -7.84 11.50 14.43
N LEU A 195 -8.20 10.72 15.47
CA LEU A 195 -7.49 9.47 15.76
C LEU A 195 -7.55 8.52 14.57
N ALA A 196 -8.67 8.43 13.84
CA ALA A 196 -8.81 7.60 12.65
C ALA A 196 -7.77 7.94 11.57
N ARG A 197 -7.46 9.23 11.36
CA ARG A 197 -6.39 9.66 10.43
C ARG A 197 -5.01 9.17 10.88
N THR A 198 -4.70 9.34 12.16
CA THR A 198 -3.40 8.90 12.72
C THR A 198 -3.27 7.39 12.63
N VAL A 199 -4.30 6.64 13.03
CA VAL A 199 -4.34 5.18 12.93
C VAL A 199 -4.14 4.72 11.50
N ARG A 200 -4.87 5.28 10.54
CA ARG A 200 -4.68 4.95 9.12
C ARG A 200 -3.24 5.19 8.65
N GLY A 201 -2.64 6.30 9.06
CA GLY A 201 -1.25 6.64 8.73
C GLY A 201 -0.26 5.61 9.27
N MET A 202 -0.34 5.29 10.56
CA MET A 202 0.57 4.34 11.20
C MET A 202 0.38 2.91 10.68
N MET A 203 -0.85 2.54 10.33
CA MET A 203 -1.14 1.23 9.74
C MET A 203 -0.56 1.04 8.33
N TYR A 204 -0.09 2.10 7.66
CA TYR A 204 0.68 1.94 6.43
C TYR A 204 2.01 1.21 6.64
N TYR A 205 2.63 1.28 7.83
CA TYR A 205 3.80 0.48 8.13
C TYR A 205 3.49 -1.01 8.01
N ARG A 206 2.39 -1.47 8.59
CA ARG A 206 1.95 -2.86 8.47
C ARG A 206 1.71 -3.24 7.00
N ARG A 207 0.96 -2.42 6.26
CA ARG A 207 0.66 -2.71 4.83
C ARG A 207 1.93 -2.76 3.99
N ALA A 208 2.87 -1.86 4.22
CA ALA A 208 4.16 -1.85 3.55
C ALA A 208 4.97 -3.13 3.85
N LEU A 209 5.02 -3.55 5.11
CA LEU A 209 5.70 -4.80 5.50
C LEU A 209 5.05 -6.04 4.88
N MET A 210 3.72 -6.10 4.82
CA MET A 210 3.03 -7.20 4.14
C MET A 210 3.36 -7.23 2.64
N LEU A 211 3.27 -6.08 1.96
CA LEU A 211 3.59 -5.98 0.54
C LEU A 211 5.05 -6.37 0.27
N GLN A 212 5.98 -5.82 1.05
CA GLN A 212 7.41 -6.09 0.92
C GLN A 212 7.71 -7.58 1.15
N SER A 213 7.19 -8.18 2.22
CA SER A 213 7.39 -9.60 2.51
C SER A 213 6.82 -10.51 1.41
N TYR A 214 5.67 -10.14 0.84
CA TYR A 214 5.06 -10.85 -0.28
C TYR A 214 5.94 -10.79 -1.55
N LEU A 215 6.51 -9.63 -1.86
CA LEU A 215 7.39 -9.45 -3.01
C LEU A 215 8.74 -10.17 -2.85
N GLU A 216 9.34 -10.14 -1.65
CA GLU A 216 10.60 -10.82 -1.34
C GLU A 216 10.49 -12.34 -1.52
N LYS A 217 9.41 -12.95 -1.05
CA LYS A 217 9.16 -14.39 -1.23
C LYS A 217 9.03 -14.79 -2.70
N ARG A 218 8.41 -13.95 -3.53
CA ARG A 218 8.30 -14.21 -4.98
C ARG A 218 9.65 -14.16 -5.68
N TYR A 219 10.58 -13.34 -5.19
CA TYR A 219 11.95 -13.27 -5.71
C TYR A 219 12.81 -14.47 -5.30
N LEU A 220 12.58 -15.03 -4.11
CA LEU A 220 13.31 -16.20 -3.59
C LEU A 220 12.72 -17.55 -4.07
N GLY A 221 11.40 -17.62 -4.30
CA GLY A 221 10.70 -18.82 -4.77
C GLY A 221 10.86 -19.13 -6.26
N GLY A 222 11.62 -18.32 -7.01
CA GLY A 222 11.87 -18.49 -8.45
C GLY A 222 12.73 -19.69 -8.84
N ILE A 223 13.09 -20.57 -7.91
CA ILE A 223 13.83 -21.81 -8.20
C ILE A 223 12.93 -23.06 -8.14
N GLU A 224 11.80 -23.04 -7.42
CA GLU A 224 11.02 -24.27 -7.19
C GLU A 224 9.56 -24.23 -7.70
N ASP A 225 8.92 -23.07 -7.88
CA ASP A 225 7.53 -22.97 -8.36
C ASP A 225 7.37 -22.07 -9.61
N ALA A 226 7.94 -22.53 -10.73
CA ALA A 226 7.94 -21.82 -12.02
C ALA A 226 6.54 -21.63 -12.67
N ASN A 227 5.46 -22.16 -12.07
CA ASN A 227 4.11 -22.09 -12.66
C ASN A 227 3.22 -20.94 -12.12
N SER A 228 3.58 -20.26 -11.03
CA SER A 228 2.75 -19.21 -10.41
C SER A 228 3.27 -17.78 -10.63
N ALA A 229 4.46 -17.62 -11.19
CA ALA A 229 5.04 -16.31 -11.52
C ALA A 229 4.35 -15.59 -12.70
N ALA A 230 3.48 -16.30 -13.45
CA ALA A 230 2.89 -15.86 -14.71
C ALA A 230 1.54 -15.14 -14.59
N GLU A 231 0.89 -15.13 -13.43
CA GLU A 231 -0.25 -14.24 -13.22
C GLU A 231 0.25 -12.81 -13.02
N TYR A 232 -0.55 -11.84 -13.49
CA TYR A 232 -0.39 -10.39 -13.31
C TYR A 232 0.29 -10.07 -11.96
N ILE A 233 1.03 -8.96 -11.88
CA ILE A 233 1.42 -8.43 -10.57
C ILE A 233 0.12 -8.12 -9.84
N ASP A 234 -0.41 -9.11 -9.12
CA ASP A 234 -1.55 -8.96 -8.26
C ASP A 234 -1.01 -8.24 -7.03
N THR A 235 -0.99 -6.91 -7.17
CA THR A 235 -0.65 -6.00 -6.09
C THR A 235 -1.70 -6.05 -4.98
N GLN A 236 -2.75 -6.88 -5.08
CA GLN A 236 -3.73 -7.11 -4.01
C GLN A 236 -3.56 -8.48 -3.33
N GLY A 237 -2.87 -9.44 -3.95
CA GLY A 237 -2.64 -10.78 -3.41
C GLY A 237 -1.93 -10.79 -2.06
N TYR A 238 -1.13 -9.77 -1.76
CA TYR A 238 -0.49 -9.61 -0.44
C TYR A 238 -1.51 -9.48 0.69
N GLU A 239 -2.69 -8.90 0.43
CA GLU A 239 -3.74 -8.77 1.44
C GLU A 239 -4.30 -10.14 1.82
N LEU A 240 -4.30 -11.13 0.92
CA LEU A 240 -4.80 -12.48 1.17
C LEU A 240 -3.73 -13.45 1.67
N SER A 241 -2.44 -13.10 1.59
CA SER A 241 -1.32 -13.96 1.98
C SER A 241 -1.23 -14.11 3.51
N PRO A 242 -1.47 -15.30 4.09
CA PRO A 242 -1.35 -15.53 5.53
C PRO A 242 0.07 -15.32 6.03
N ASP A 243 1.03 -15.71 5.19
CA ASP A 243 2.47 -15.58 5.43
C ASP A 243 2.93 -14.13 5.54
N ALA A 244 2.50 -13.28 4.60
CA ALA A 244 2.84 -11.86 4.62
C ALA A 244 2.22 -11.15 5.83
N ARG A 245 0.98 -11.52 6.18
CA ARG A 245 0.30 -11.06 7.41
C ARG A 245 1.08 -11.46 8.66
N ALA A 246 1.46 -12.74 8.78
CA ALA A 246 2.21 -13.23 9.94
C ALA A 246 3.57 -12.55 10.09
N GLN A 247 4.30 -12.34 8.99
CA GLN A 247 5.56 -11.59 9.01
C GLN A 247 5.34 -10.15 9.48
N ALA A 248 4.35 -9.44 8.94
CA ALA A 248 4.06 -8.07 9.36
C ALA A 248 3.67 -7.99 10.85
N ASP A 249 2.88 -8.96 11.36
CA ASP A 249 2.43 -8.98 12.75
C ASP A 249 3.55 -9.30 13.75
N ILE A 250 4.58 -10.04 13.34
CA ILE A 250 5.80 -10.23 14.15
C ILE A 250 6.65 -8.95 14.17
N LYS A 251 6.64 -8.16 13.08
CA LYS A 251 7.54 -7.01 12.91
C LYS A 251 6.95 -5.68 13.37
N PHE A 252 5.63 -5.55 13.43
CA PHE A 252 4.98 -4.28 13.71
C PHE A 252 3.78 -4.45 14.63
N THR A 253 3.77 -3.65 15.70
CA THR A 253 2.60 -3.48 16.58
C THR A 253 2.31 -2.00 16.74
N TYR A 254 1.04 -1.62 16.70
CA TYR A 254 0.64 -0.23 16.93
C TYR A 254 -0.24 -0.15 18.18
N VAL A 255 0.19 0.65 19.14
CA VAL A 255 -0.51 0.83 20.43
C VAL A 255 -0.98 2.26 20.56
N VAL A 256 -2.28 2.42 20.79
CA VAL A 256 -2.88 3.69 21.21
C VAL A 256 -3.16 3.62 22.71
N SER A 257 -2.59 4.52 23.50
CA SER A 257 -2.96 4.62 24.92
C SER A 257 -4.14 5.56 25.07
N CYS A 258 -5.30 5.02 25.41
CA CYS A 258 -6.51 5.77 25.73
C CYS A 258 -6.93 5.44 27.15
N GLN A 259 -6.44 6.20 28.13
CA GLN A 259 -6.68 5.90 29.55
C GLN A 259 -8.18 5.84 29.89
N ILE A 260 -8.97 6.74 29.29
CA ILE A 260 -10.41 6.87 29.57
C ILE A 260 -11.29 5.91 28.78
N TYR A 261 -10.73 5.06 27.90
CA TYR A 261 -11.52 4.14 27.07
C TYR A 261 -12.41 3.22 27.91
N GLY A 262 -11.92 2.73 29.06
CA GLY A 262 -12.69 1.90 29.98
C GLY A 262 -13.96 2.60 30.48
N GLN A 263 -13.83 3.85 30.92
CA GLN A 263 -14.95 4.68 31.35
C GLN A 263 -15.89 5.01 30.17
N GLN A 264 -15.35 5.37 29.01
CA GLN A 264 -16.15 5.64 27.80
C GLN A 264 -16.99 4.42 27.39
N LYS A 265 -16.45 3.20 27.52
CA LYS A 265 -17.20 1.95 27.28
C LYS A 265 -18.34 1.75 28.28
N GLN A 266 -18.07 1.96 29.57
CA GLN A 266 -19.11 1.84 30.62
C GLN A 266 -20.25 2.84 30.39
N MET A 267 -19.90 4.06 29.99
CA MET A 267 -20.86 5.14 29.67
C MET A 267 -21.51 5.01 28.28
N LYS A 268 -21.13 4.01 27.48
CA LYS A 268 -21.61 3.81 26.09
C LYS A 268 -21.45 5.06 25.21
N LYS A 269 -20.33 5.76 25.37
CA LYS A 269 -19.99 6.94 24.57
C LYS A 269 -19.66 6.57 23.12
N GLN A 270 -19.90 7.51 22.21
CA GLN A 270 -19.67 7.28 20.77
C GLN A 270 -18.19 7.03 20.47
N GLU A 271 -17.29 7.72 21.16
CA GLU A 271 -15.84 7.58 21.02
C GLU A 271 -15.38 6.14 21.28
N ALA A 272 -16.00 5.46 22.27
CA ALA A 272 -15.69 4.07 22.54
C ALA A 272 -16.14 3.14 21.40
N ALA A 273 -17.29 3.42 20.79
CA ALA A 273 -17.78 2.66 19.64
C ALA A 273 -16.90 2.91 18.39
N ASP A 274 -16.50 4.15 18.15
CA ASP A 274 -15.61 4.52 17.04
C ASP A 274 -14.20 3.92 17.23
N ILE A 275 -13.66 3.87 18.47
CA ILE A 275 -12.40 3.17 18.77
C ILE A 275 -12.53 1.66 18.54
N ALA A 276 -13.65 1.04 18.97
CA ALA A 276 -13.90 -0.38 18.74
C ALA A 276 -13.95 -0.68 17.22
N LEU A 277 -14.56 0.19 16.43
CA LEU A 277 -14.57 0.07 14.97
C LEU A 277 -13.15 0.18 14.39
N LEU A 278 -12.31 1.07 14.89
CA LEU A 278 -10.91 1.16 14.48
C LEU A 278 -10.13 -0.11 14.81
N LEU A 279 -10.37 -0.72 15.98
CA LEU A 279 -9.78 -2.01 16.37
C LEU A 279 -10.21 -3.12 15.41
N GLN A 280 -11.49 -3.18 15.04
CA GLN A 280 -12.00 -4.17 14.08
C GLN A 280 -11.39 -4.03 12.69
N ARG A 281 -11.21 -2.79 12.22
CA ARG A 281 -10.69 -2.53 10.87
C ARG A 281 -9.17 -2.70 10.75
N ASN A 282 -8.44 -2.72 11.88
CA ASN A 282 -6.97 -2.71 11.90
C ASN A 282 -6.41 -3.83 12.79
N GLU A 283 -6.00 -4.95 12.17
CA GLU A 283 -5.57 -6.17 12.87
C GLU A 283 -4.38 -5.98 13.84
N ALA A 284 -3.43 -5.08 13.54
CA ALA A 284 -2.27 -4.80 14.38
C ALA A 284 -2.49 -3.67 15.41
N LEU A 285 -3.67 -3.03 15.41
CA LEU A 285 -3.99 -1.98 16.38
C LEU A 285 -4.27 -2.61 17.74
N ARG A 286 -3.71 -2.00 18.79
CA ARG A 286 -3.97 -2.30 20.19
C ARG A 286 -4.38 -1.03 20.91
N VAL A 287 -5.27 -1.14 21.88
CA VAL A 287 -5.65 -0.03 22.76
C VAL A 287 -5.30 -0.40 24.19
N ALA A 288 -4.47 0.44 24.82
CA ALA A 288 -4.14 0.35 26.24
C ALA A 288 -5.01 1.34 27.03
N PHE A 289 -5.68 0.87 28.08
CA PHE A 289 -6.59 1.70 28.88
C PHE A 289 -6.63 1.27 30.35
N ILE A 290 -7.15 2.15 31.20
CA ILE A 290 -7.35 1.88 32.61
C ILE A 290 -8.80 1.41 32.81
N HIS A 291 -8.95 0.27 33.46
CA HIS A 291 -10.23 -0.30 33.81
C HIS A 291 -10.48 -0.13 35.31
N GLU A 292 -11.61 0.47 35.65
CA GLU A 292 -12.06 0.63 37.03
C GLU A 292 -13.06 -0.48 37.37
N GLU A 293 -12.77 -1.21 38.44
CA GLU A 293 -13.70 -2.17 39.07
C GLU A 293 -13.95 -1.75 40.53
N ASP A 294 -15.19 -1.90 40.98
CA ASP A 294 -15.57 -1.64 42.37
C ASP A 294 -15.17 -2.85 43.23
N GLY A 295 -14.06 -2.74 43.94
CA GLY A 295 -13.54 -3.76 44.85
C GLY A 295 -14.09 -3.65 46.27
N ALA A 296 -13.76 -4.64 47.11
CA ALA A 296 -14.25 -4.71 48.49
C ALA A 296 -13.75 -3.56 49.40
N SER A 297 -12.64 -2.91 49.03
CA SER A 297 -11.99 -1.83 49.80
C SER A 297 -11.94 -0.48 49.07
N GLY A 298 -12.60 -0.33 47.91
CA GLY A 298 -12.58 0.89 47.09
C GLY A 298 -12.47 0.60 45.60
N LYS A 299 -12.19 1.62 44.79
CA LYS A 299 -11.95 1.46 43.36
C LYS A 299 -10.59 0.82 43.10
N GLU A 300 -10.59 -0.31 42.39
CA GLU A 300 -9.39 -0.99 41.92
C GLU A 300 -9.14 -0.62 40.45
N TYR A 301 -7.86 -0.43 40.09
CA TYR A 301 -7.45 0.03 38.77
C TYR A 301 -6.59 -1.02 38.07
N TYR A 302 -7.04 -1.46 36.90
CA TYR A 302 -6.36 -2.47 36.09
C TYR A 302 -5.89 -1.87 34.77
N SER A 303 -4.64 -2.09 34.39
CA SER A 303 -4.16 -1.78 33.05
C SER A 303 -4.56 -2.92 32.10
N LYS A 304 -5.38 -2.61 31.09
CA LYS A 304 -5.84 -3.57 30.08
C LYS A 304 -5.32 -3.16 28.71
N LEU A 305 -4.71 -4.12 28.01
CA LEU A 305 -4.34 -4.00 26.59
C LEU A 305 -5.27 -4.87 25.77
N VAL A 306 -6.01 -4.28 24.82
CA VAL A 306 -7.00 -5.00 24.00
C VAL A 306 -6.69 -4.95 22.50
N LYS A 307 -7.17 -5.97 21.80
CA LYS A 307 -7.26 -6.05 20.34
C LYS A 307 -8.65 -6.51 19.92
N ALA A 308 -9.02 -6.35 18.65
CA ALA A 308 -10.22 -7.02 18.12
C ALA A 308 -9.98 -8.52 17.94
N ASP A 309 -10.93 -9.35 18.38
CA ASP A 309 -11.01 -10.77 18.06
C ASP A 309 -11.57 -10.99 16.64
N VAL A 310 -11.60 -12.25 16.19
CA VAL A 310 -12.18 -12.66 14.89
C VAL A 310 -13.67 -12.35 14.73
N HIS A 311 -14.37 -12.02 15.82
CA HIS A 311 -15.77 -11.62 15.86
C HIS A 311 -15.94 -10.11 16.10
N GLY A 312 -14.85 -9.35 16.08
CA GLY A 312 -14.83 -7.90 16.30
C GLY A 312 -15.07 -7.46 17.76
N ARG A 313 -14.96 -8.36 18.73
CA ARG A 313 -15.04 -8.04 20.16
C ARG A 313 -13.66 -7.83 20.76
N ASP A 314 -13.61 -7.10 21.87
CA ASP A 314 -12.35 -6.86 22.56
C ASP A 314 -11.81 -8.15 23.16
N GLN A 315 -10.64 -8.56 22.69
CA GLN A 315 -9.80 -9.58 23.29
C GLN A 315 -8.73 -8.91 24.12
N VAL A 316 -8.70 -9.23 25.42
CA VAL A 316 -7.62 -8.81 26.32
C VAL A 316 -6.34 -9.59 25.97
N VAL A 317 -5.27 -8.85 25.70
CA VAL A 317 -3.95 -9.38 25.31
C VAL A 317 -2.93 -9.20 26.44
N GLY A 318 -3.15 -8.21 27.31
CA GLY A 318 -2.36 -7.97 28.52
C GLY A 318 -3.24 -7.46 29.65
N HIS A 319 -2.97 -7.94 30.86
CA HIS A 319 -3.67 -7.58 32.08
C HIS A 319 -2.64 -7.44 33.21
N GLU A 320 -2.56 -6.26 33.80
CA GLU A 320 -1.66 -5.98 34.92
C GLU A 320 -2.45 -5.26 36.01
N SER A 321 -2.41 -5.78 37.24
CA SER A 321 -3.00 -5.12 38.40
C SER A 321 -2.11 -3.97 38.82
N SER A 322 -2.70 -2.79 38.99
CA SER A 322 -1.99 -1.66 39.58
C SER A 322 -2.16 -1.81 41.09
N ASP A 323 -1.22 -2.51 41.75
CA ASP A 323 -1.15 -2.49 43.21
C ASP A 323 -0.69 -1.08 43.62
N ASN A 324 -1.60 -0.31 44.22
CA ASN A 324 -1.29 1.01 44.79
C ASN A 324 -0.63 0.88 46.16
#